data_AF-A0A845CK48-F1
#
_entry.id   AF-A0A845CK48-F1
#
_cell.length_a   1.000
_cell.length_b   1.000
_cell.length_c   1.000
_cell.angle_alpha   90.00
_cell.angle_beta   90.00
_cell.angle_gamma   90.00
#
_symmetry.space_group_name_H-M   'P 1'
#
loop_
_entity.id
_entity.type
_entity.pdbx_description
1 polymer ?
#
loop_
_entity_poly.entity_id
_entity_poly.type
_entity_poly.pdbx_seq_one_letter_code
_entity_poly.pdbx_strand_id
1 'polypeptide(L)'
;MDFFNRALAAWRGDTDRIMSRQKVFIILAVVVLMAGAAITSLLIRNRPKPEVVIAPEPRRFVRTMLLNKQDKTFWVKGFGTVRPKTEISIAPEVSGKVAARSAGFRTGGFIKKGDVLFQIDPADYKLAIERRRAEIAQLRADIARLRQEEKNHQADLDIAERQMELVSQEMERNERLRRQGVI
;
A
#
# COMPACT_ATOMS: atom_id res chain seq x y z
N MET A 1 74.82 -144.76 -22.59
CA MET A 1 75.72 -143.95 -21.73
C MET A 1 75.10 -142.55 -21.58
N ASP A 2 73.89 -142.33 -21.08
CA ASP A 2 73.19 -142.72 -19.84
C ASP A 2 73.56 -141.97 -18.53
N PHE A 3 74.24 -140.82 -18.62
CA PHE A 3 74.63 -140.07 -17.41
C PHE A 3 74.25 -138.58 -17.35
N PHE A 4 73.81 -137.93 -18.43
CA PHE A 4 73.27 -136.56 -18.38
C PHE A 4 71.74 -136.49 -18.24
N ASN A 5 71.12 -137.61 -17.91
CA ASN A 5 69.66 -137.78 -17.77
C ASN A 5 69.15 -137.57 -16.33
N ARG A 6 69.87 -136.87 -15.45
CA ARG A 6 69.49 -136.71 -14.02
C ARG A 6 69.57 -135.29 -13.43
N ALA A 7 69.97 -134.26 -14.19
CA ALA A 7 70.33 -132.97 -13.58
C ALA A 7 69.33 -131.81 -13.77
N LEU A 8 68.26 -131.94 -14.57
CA LEU A 8 67.23 -130.89 -14.69
C LEU A 8 65.80 -131.44 -14.62
N ALA A 9 65.63 -132.48 -13.80
CA ALA A 9 64.34 -133.02 -13.38
C ALA A 9 63.83 -132.38 -12.05
N ALA A 10 64.38 -131.22 -11.64
CA ALA A 10 64.11 -130.60 -10.33
C ALA A 10 63.64 -129.13 -10.39
N TRP A 11 63.10 -128.68 -11.52
CA TRP A 11 62.42 -127.37 -11.60
C TRP A 11 61.12 -127.47 -12.41
N ARG A 12 60.38 -128.55 -12.14
CA ARG A 12 59.01 -128.78 -12.62
C ARG A 12 58.15 -128.96 -11.36
N GLY A 13 57.75 -127.82 -10.78
CA GLY A 13 57.01 -127.78 -9.53
C GLY A 13 56.36 -126.43 -9.32
N ASP A 14 55.09 -126.33 -9.74
CA ASP A 14 54.08 -125.48 -9.10
C ASP A 14 54.29 -123.95 -9.12
N THR A 15 54.74 -123.39 -10.25
CA THR A 15 54.86 -121.93 -10.47
C THR A 15 53.60 -121.27 -11.03
N ASP A 16 52.52 -122.01 -11.25
CA ASP A 16 51.26 -121.48 -11.81
C ASP A 16 50.36 -120.79 -10.77
N ARG A 17 50.63 -120.98 -9.46
CA ARG A 17 49.80 -120.43 -8.38
C ARG A 17 50.30 -119.09 -7.81
N ILE A 18 51.57 -118.74 -8.02
CA ILE A 18 52.19 -117.46 -7.57
C ILE A 18 52.04 -116.38 -8.66
N MET A 19 52.12 -116.78 -9.93
CA MET A 19 51.88 -115.91 -11.09
C MET A 19 50.41 -115.44 -11.20
N SER A 20 49.44 -116.17 -10.63
CA SER A 20 48.03 -115.74 -10.68
C SER A 20 47.70 -114.61 -9.68
N ARG A 21 48.37 -114.56 -8.51
CA ARG A 21 48.17 -113.46 -7.53
C ARG A 21 48.86 -112.16 -7.98
N GLN A 22 50.02 -112.24 -8.64
CA GLN A 22 50.68 -111.06 -9.23
C GLN A 22 49.88 -110.47 -10.41
N LYS A 23 49.34 -111.32 -11.28
CA LYS A 23 48.43 -110.88 -12.36
C LYS A 23 47.17 -110.20 -11.80
N VAL A 24 46.59 -110.73 -10.72
CA VAL A 24 45.44 -110.09 -10.03
C VAL A 24 45.81 -108.73 -9.43
N PHE A 25 47.00 -108.58 -8.82
CA PHE A 25 47.46 -107.28 -8.31
C PHE A 25 47.73 -106.26 -9.42
N ILE A 26 48.32 -106.69 -10.54
CA ILE A 26 48.57 -105.82 -11.70
C ILE A 26 47.24 -105.41 -12.35
N ILE A 27 46.28 -106.33 -12.47
CA ILE A 27 44.93 -106.04 -12.98
C ILE A 27 44.22 -105.04 -12.05
N LEU A 28 44.29 -105.22 -10.74
CA LEU A 28 43.70 -104.30 -9.76
C LEU A 28 44.32 -102.89 -9.84
N ALA A 29 45.65 -102.80 -9.95
CA ALA A 29 46.34 -101.51 -10.08
C ALA A 29 45.95 -100.78 -11.37
N VAL A 30 45.85 -101.49 -12.50
CA VAL A 30 45.41 -100.92 -13.79
C VAL A 30 43.96 -100.46 -13.71
N VAL A 31 43.08 -101.21 -13.05
CA VAL A 31 41.67 -100.82 -12.85
C VAL A 31 41.55 -99.55 -12.01
N VAL A 32 42.34 -99.42 -10.93
CA VAL A 32 42.34 -98.20 -10.09
C VAL A 32 42.88 -97.00 -10.86
N LEU A 33 43.93 -97.18 -11.67
CA LEU A 33 44.51 -96.12 -12.49
C LEU A 33 43.54 -95.67 -13.60
N MET A 34 42.85 -96.62 -14.24
CA MET A 34 41.79 -96.36 -15.22
C MET A 34 40.58 -95.66 -14.60
N ALA A 35 40.15 -96.09 -13.40
CA ALA A 35 39.06 -95.45 -12.67
C ALA A 35 39.43 -94.01 -12.27
N GLY A 36 40.66 -93.79 -11.79
CA GLY A 36 41.18 -92.46 -11.47
C GLY A 36 41.24 -91.55 -12.70
N ALA A 37 41.77 -92.06 -13.82
CA ALA A 37 41.80 -91.31 -15.08
C ALA A 37 40.39 -90.98 -15.59
N ALA A 38 39.45 -91.94 -15.49
CA ALA A 38 38.05 -91.74 -15.87
C ALA A 38 37.36 -90.68 -15.00
N ILE A 39 37.52 -90.71 -13.67
CA ILE A 39 36.93 -89.74 -12.74
C ILE A 39 37.50 -88.34 -12.98
N THR A 40 38.81 -88.22 -13.15
CA THR A 40 39.45 -86.91 -13.39
C THR A 40 39.01 -86.33 -14.74
N SER A 41 38.88 -87.17 -15.77
CA SER A 41 38.36 -86.76 -17.08
C SER A 41 36.92 -86.28 -17.00
N LEU A 42 36.06 -86.97 -16.23
CA LEU A 42 34.66 -86.60 -15.99
C LEU A 42 34.53 -85.24 -15.28
N LEU A 43 35.37 -84.99 -14.28
CA LEU A 43 35.38 -83.74 -13.52
C LEU A 43 35.85 -82.55 -14.36
N ILE A 44 36.83 -82.73 -15.26
CA ILE A 44 37.32 -81.65 -16.12
C ILE A 44 36.30 -81.33 -17.21
N ARG A 45 35.67 -82.36 -17.79
CA ARG A 45 34.64 -82.20 -18.83
C ARG A 45 33.38 -81.50 -18.29
N ASN A 46 33.05 -81.70 -17.03
CA ASN A 46 31.88 -81.11 -16.38
C ASN A 46 32.18 -79.81 -15.60
N ARG A 47 33.32 -79.13 -15.82
CA ARG A 47 33.54 -77.82 -15.16
C ARG A 47 32.64 -76.75 -15.78
N PRO A 48 31.72 -76.14 -15.02
CA PRO A 48 30.96 -75.00 -15.52
C PRO A 48 31.91 -73.81 -15.71
N LYS A 49 31.82 -73.15 -16.87
CA LYS A 49 32.59 -71.93 -17.14
C LYS A 49 32.03 -70.78 -16.29
N PRO A 50 32.85 -70.00 -15.58
CA PRO A 50 32.36 -68.88 -14.77
C PRO A 50 31.74 -67.80 -15.66
N GLU A 51 30.48 -67.46 -15.39
CA GLU A 51 29.77 -66.38 -16.08
C GLU A 51 30.09 -65.04 -15.40
N VAL A 52 30.76 -64.14 -16.13
CA VAL A 52 31.14 -62.81 -15.62
C VAL A 52 29.92 -61.89 -15.73
N VAL A 53 29.25 -61.67 -14.61
CA VAL A 53 28.13 -60.72 -14.52
C VAL A 53 28.69 -59.31 -14.36
N ILE A 54 28.62 -58.50 -15.41
CA ILE A 54 28.95 -57.06 -15.32
C ILE A 54 27.79 -56.39 -14.58
N ALA A 55 28.03 -55.94 -13.35
CA ALA A 55 27.03 -55.23 -12.57
C ALA A 55 26.72 -53.86 -13.20
N PRO A 56 25.46 -53.54 -13.53
CA PRO A 56 25.10 -52.21 -14.02
C PRO A 56 25.27 -51.17 -12.90
N GLU A 57 25.82 -50.01 -13.23
CA GLU A 57 26.04 -48.93 -12.26
C GLU A 57 24.73 -48.45 -11.60
N PRO A 58 24.75 -48.09 -10.30
CA PRO A 58 23.54 -47.68 -9.59
C PRO A 58 23.03 -46.34 -10.11
N ARG A 59 21.90 -46.36 -10.83
CA ARG A 59 21.15 -45.15 -11.20
C ARG A 59 20.58 -44.51 -9.94
N ARG A 60 21.05 -43.29 -9.62
CA ARG A 60 20.52 -42.50 -8.51
C ARG A 60 19.16 -41.94 -8.91
N PHE A 61 18.11 -42.41 -8.25
CA PHE A 61 16.78 -41.83 -8.41
C PHE A 61 16.74 -40.47 -7.74
N VAL A 62 16.54 -39.42 -8.53
CA VAL A 62 16.25 -38.07 -8.04
C VAL A 62 14.79 -37.77 -8.28
N ARG A 63 14.14 -37.18 -7.28
CA ARG A 63 12.74 -36.79 -7.37
C ARG A 63 12.65 -35.47 -8.13
N THR A 64 11.93 -35.46 -9.24
CA THR A 64 11.63 -34.26 -10.01
C THR A 64 10.16 -33.88 -9.88
N MET A 65 9.85 -32.62 -10.18
CA MET A 65 8.49 -32.12 -10.33
C MET A 65 8.44 -31.22 -11.56
N LEU A 66 7.42 -31.37 -12.39
CA LEU A 66 7.18 -30.50 -13.54
C LEU A 66 6.64 -29.16 -13.04
N LEU A 67 7.36 -28.08 -13.34
CA LEU A 67 6.95 -26.72 -12.99
C LEU A 67 6.14 -26.13 -14.15
N ASN A 68 4.88 -25.81 -13.89
CA ASN A 68 4.03 -25.09 -14.83
C ASN A 68 4.00 -23.61 -14.49
N LYS A 69 4.24 -22.74 -15.48
CA LYS A 69 4.15 -21.29 -15.30
C LYS A 69 2.70 -20.92 -15.01
N GLN A 70 2.46 -20.23 -13.89
CA GLN A 70 1.16 -19.68 -13.53
C GLN A 70 1.31 -18.17 -13.36
N ASP A 71 0.47 -17.41 -14.04
CA ASP A 71 0.39 -15.98 -13.83
C ASP A 71 -0.38 -15.73 -12.53
N LYS A 72 0.34 -15.22 -11.52
CA LYS A 72 -0.20 -14.98 -10.19
C LYS A 72 -0.11 -13.49 -9.88
N THR A 73 -1.25 -12.86 -9.66
CA THR A 73 -1.31 -11.47 -9.20
C THR A 73 -1.01 -11.43 -7.71
N PHE A 74 0.03 -10.68 -7.35
CA PHE A 74 0.38 -10.45 -5.94
C PHE A 74 -0.36 -9.22 -5.43
N TRP A 75 -1.20 -9.42 -4.41
CA TRP A 75 -1.83 -8.31 -3.69
C TRP A 75 -0.96 -7.95 -2.48
N VAL A 76 -0.39 -6.75 -2.50
CA VAL A 76 0.38 -6.21 -1.37
C VAL A 76 -0.57 -5.39 -0.50
N LYS A 77 -0.78 -5.82 0.74
CA LYS A 77 -1.54 -5.06 1.74
C LYS A 77 -0.58 -4.15 2.49
N GLY A 78 -0.75 -2.84 2.35
CA GLY A 78 -0.04 -1.83 3.11
C GLY A 78 -0.96 -1.12 4.10
N PHE A 79 -0.38 -0.54 5.15
CA PHE A 79 -1.09 0.31 6.09
C PHE A 79 -0.69 1.77 5.86
N GLY A 80 -1.60 2.69 6.15
CA GLY A 80 -1.36 4.12 6.04
C GLY A 80 -2.44 4.91 6.77
N THR A 81 -2.16 6.19 7.02
CA THR A 81 -3.09 7.10 7.69
C THR A 81 -3.72 8.03 6.68
N VAL A 82 -5.05 8.18 6.74
CA VAL A 82 -5.76 9.17 5.92
C VAL A 82 -5.60 10.55 6.55
N ARG A 83 -5.25 11.55 5.74
CA ARG A 83 -5.20 12.95 6.16
C ARG A 83 -6.11 13.79 5.27
N PRO A 84 -6.77 14.82 5.82
CA PRO A 84 -7.56 15.73 5.01
C PRO A 84 -6.66 16.45 4.00
N LYS A 85 -7.13 16.58 2.77
CA LYS A 85 -6.44 17.39 1.74
C LYS A 85 -6.48 18.88 2.08
N THR A 86 -7.53 19.33 2.76
CA THR A 86 -7.76 20.73 3.09
C THR A 86 -8.40 20.80 4.48
N GLU A 87 -7.87 21.70 5.31
CA GLU A 87 -8.35 21.99 6.64
C GLU A 87 -8.53 23.52 6.75
N ILE A 88 -9.64 23.95 7.34
CA ILE A 88 -9.99 25.37 7.44
C ILE A 88 -10.33 25.66 8.90
N SER A 89 -9.65 26.64 9.48
CA SER A 89 -10.02 27.20 10.77
C SER A 89 -11.04 28.33 10.55
N ILE A 90 -12.19 28.24 11.20
CA ILE A 90 -13.27 29.22 11.08
C ILE A 90 -13.28 30.08 12.34
N ALA A 91 -13.15 31.38 12.17
CA ALA A 91 -13.27 32.37 13.24
C ALA A 91 -14.35 33.38 12.89
N PRO A 92 -15.07 33.93 13.90
CA PRO A 92 -16.02 35.01 13.67
C PRO A 92 -15.29 36.29 13.27
N GLU A 93 -15.88 37.06 12.34
CA GLU A 93 -15.36 38.38 11.95
C GLU A 93 -15.59 39.46 13.02
N VAL A 94 -16.56 39.22 13.92
CA VAL A 94 -16.96 40.17 14.97
C VAL A 94 -16.97 39.49 16.34
N SER A 95 -16.64 40.25 17.38
CA SER A 95 -16.61 39.76 18.76
C SER A 95 -17.99 39.82 19.41
N GLY A 96 -18.46 38.70 19.97
CA GLY A 96 -19.71 38.70 20.71
C GLY A 96 -20.03 37.37 21.37
N LYS A 97 -21.12 37.35 22.13
CA LYS A 97 -21.61 36.13 22.78
C LYS A 97 -22.30 35.24 21.75
N VAL A 98 -22.11 33.93 21.86
CA VAL A 98 -22.81 32.96 21.00
C VAL A 98 -24.24 32.80 21.52
N ALA A 99 -25.23 33.20 20.71
CA ALA A 99 -26.64 33.07 21.01
C ALA A 99 -27.19 31.69 20.65
N ALA A 100 -26.74 31.13 19.53
CA ALA A 100 -27.18 29.81 19.07
C ALA A 100 -26.08 29.07 18.32
N ARG A 101 -26.16 27.73 18.33
CA ARG A 101 -25.33 26.83 17.53
C ARG A 101 -26.23 25.98 16.66
N SER A 102 -25.83 25.78 15.40
CA SER A 102 -26.54 24.89 14.49
C SER A 102 -26.41 23.42 14.88
N ALA A 103 -27.51 22.67 14.78
CA ALA A 103 -27.53 21.23 15.06
C ALA A 103 -26.63 20.42 14.12
N GLY A 104 -26.38 20.92 12.91
CA GLY A 104 -25.45 20.30 11.94
C GLY A 104 -23.98 20.45 12.34
N PHE A 105 -23.65 21.45 13.15
CA PHE A 105 -22.30 21.70 13.64
C PHE A 105 -22.00 20.86 14.89
N ARG A 106 -21.74 19.57 14.65
CA ARG A 106 -21.40 18.56 15.66
C ARG A 106 -20.19 17.74 15.20
N THR A 107 -19.51 17.09 16.14
CA THR A 107 -18.36 16.23 15.84
C THR A 107 -18.73 15.14 14.83
N GLY A 108 -17.98 15.05 13.73
CA GLY A 108 -18.24 14.12 12.63
C GLY A 108 -19.45 14.48 11.76
N GLY A 109 -20.06 15.65 11.98
CA GLY A 109 -21.14 16.18 11.14
C GLY A 109 -20.62 16.71 9.81
N PHE A 110 -21.49 16.65 8.79
CA PHE A 110 -21.22 17.24 7.49
C PHE A 110 -21.92 18.60 7.39
N ILE A 111 -21.22 19.60 6.87
CA ILE A 111 -21.73 20.96 6.64
C ILE A 111 -21.56 21.32 5.17
N LYS A 112 -22.47 22.15 4.65
CA LYS A 112 -22.41 22.68 3.29
C LYS A 112 -21.98 24.13 3.31
N LYS A 113 -21.51 24.60 2.16
CA LYS A 113 -21.20 26.02 1.96
C LYS A 113 -22.47 26.84 2.17
N GLY A 114 -22.37 27.87 3.02
CA GLY A 114 -23.48 28.76 3.34
C GLY A 114 -24.28 28.36 4.57
N ASP A 115 -24.02 27.19 5.16
CA ASP A 115 -24.68 26.78 6.39
C ASP A 115 -24.25 27.68 7.56
N VAL A 116 -25.23 28.16 8.32
CA VAL A 116 -24.97 28.89 9.57
C VAL A 116 -24.47 27.89 10.61
N LEU A 117 -23.28 28.12 11.15
CA LEU A 117 -22.67 27.25 12.16
C LEU A 117 -23.00 27.71 13.59
N PHE A 118 -22.89 29.02 13.81
CA PHE A 118 -23.19 29.69 15.07
C PHE A 118 -23.74 31.09 14.78
N GLN A 119 -24.58 31.58 15.68
CA GLN A 119 -25.14 32.92 15.62
C GLN A 119 -24.64 33.73 16.82
N ILE A 120 -24.06 34.88 16.54
CA ILE A 120 -23.63 35.85 17.56
C ILE A 120 -24.86 36.66 17.99
N ASP A 121 -24.96 36.98 19.28
CA ASP A 121 -26.04 37.80 19.84
C ASP A 121 -26.08 39.17 19.13
N PRO A 122 -27.20 39.49 18.43
CA PRO A 122 -27.29 40.72 17.65
C PRO A 122 -27.69 41.94 18.50
N ALA A 123 -27.97 41.81 19.79
CA ALA A 123 -28.57 42.88 20.60
C ALA A 123 -27.75 44.18 20.58
N ASP A 124 -26.45 44.10 20.88
CA ASP A 124 -25.57 45.27 20.92
C ASP A 124 -25.40 45.91 19.54
N TYR A 125 -25.31 45.09 18.49
CA TYR A 125 -25.19 45.56 17.11
C TYR A 125 -26.47 46.25 16.63
N LYS A 126 -27.64 45.69 16.94
CA LYS A 126 -28.94 46.30 16.63
C LYS A 126 -29.08 47.63 17.36
N LEU A 127 -28.73 47.68 18.65
CA LEU A 127 -28.76 48.91 19.42
C LEU A 127 -27.82 49.98 18.82
N ALA A 128 -26.62 49.58 18.38
CA ALA A 128 -25.69 50.48 17.71
C ALA A 128 -26.28 51.05 16.40
N ILE A 129 -26.92 50.21 15.57
CA ILE A 129 -27.60 50.65 14.35
C ILE A 129 -28.71 51.66 14.68
N GLU A 130 -29.56 51.36 15.66
CA GLU A 130 -30.67 52.24 16.03
C GLU A 130 -30.17 53.57 16.59
N ARG A 131 -29.11 53.58 17.41
CA ARG A 131 -28.47 54.81 17.88
C ARG A 131 -27.96 55.67 16.73
N ARG A 132 -27.29 55.07 15.74
CA ARG A 132 -26.80 55.80 14.56
C ARG A 132 -27.94 56.31 13.68
N ARG A 133 -29.03 55.57 13.57
CA ARG A 133 -30.24 56.04 12.87
C ARG A 133 -30.86 57.25 13.55
N ALA A 134 -30.95 57.24 14.88
CA ALA A 134 -31.42 58.39 15.66
C ALA A 134 -30.50 59.61 15.48
N GLU A 135 -29.18 59.41 15.49
CA GLU A 135 -28.20 60.47 15.22
C GLU A 135 -28.39 61.08 13.83
N ILE A 136 -28.58 60.26 12.79
CA ILE A 136 -28.88 60.73 11.43
C ILE A 136 -30.19 61.52 11.39
N ALA A 137 -31.23 61.07 12.10
CA ALA A 137 -32.51 61.77 12.16
C ALA A 137 -32.37 63.15 12.83
N GLN A 138 -31.62 63.23 13.92
CA GLN A 138 -31.30 64.49 14.59
C GLN A 138 -30.56 65.45 13.66
N LEU A 139 -29.50 64.98 13.00
CA LEU A 139 -28.74 65.81 12.05
C LEU A 139 -29.60 66.30 10.88
N ARG A 140 -30.54 65.49 10.40
CA ARG A 140 -31.50 65.91 9.36
C ARG A 140 -32.43 67.00 9.87
N ALA A 141 -32.91 66.89 11.11
CA ALA A 141 -33.73 67.94 11.73
C ALA A 141 -32.92 69.23 11.89
N ASP A 142 -31.65 69.15 12.29
CA ASP A 142 -30.76 70.31 12.40
C ASP A 142 -30.52 70.98 11.05
N ILE A 143 -30.28 70.20 9.99
CA ILE A 143 -30.15 70.73 8.62
C ILE A 143 -31.45 71.42 8.20
N ALA A 144 -32.61 70.84 8.50
CA ALA A 144 -33.90 71.45 8.16
C ALA A 144 -34.10 72.77 8.91
N ARG A 145 -33.75 72.82 10.21
CA ARG A 145 -33.78 74.05 11.02
C ARG A 145 -32.86 75.12 10.44
N LEU A 146 -31.60 74.78 10.17
CA LEU A 146 -30.61 75.72 9.61
C LEU A 146 -31.06 76.27 8.25
N ARG A 147 -31.66 75.45 7.38
CA ARG A 147 -32.24 75.92 6.11
C ARG A 147 -33.41 76.87 6.31
N GLN A 148 -34.20 76.68 7.36
CA GLN A 148 -35.28 77.61 7.69
C GLN A 148 -34.73 78.93 8.23
N GLU A 149 -33.71 78.88 9.09
CA GLU A 149 -33.00 80.07 9.58
C GLU A 149 -32.36 80.86 8.44
N GLU A 150 -31.71 80.18 7.48
CA GLU A 150 -31.16 80.79 6.27
C GLU A 150 -32.23 81.54 5.47
N LYS A 151 -33.40 80.93 5.25
CA LYS A 151 -34.52 81.59 4.55
C LYS A 151 -35.03 82.81 5.31
N ASN A 152 -35.14 82.72 6.62
CA ASN A 152 -35.58 83.84 7.44
C ASN A 152 -34.57 85.01 7.33
N HIS A 153 -33.27 84.72 7.44
CA HIS A 153 -32.23 85.75 7.28
C HIS A 153 -32.23 86.38 5.88
N GLN A 154 -32.49 85.62 4.82
CA GLN A 154 -32.65 86.19 3.48
C GLN A 154 -33.86 87.13 3.38
N ALA A 155 -34.98 86.79 4.02
CA ALA A 155 -36.15 87.66 4.07
C ALA A 155 -35.89 88.94 4.88
N ASP A 156 -35.16 88.84 6.00
CA ASP A 156 -34.77 90.00 6.81
C ASP A 156 -33.87 90.95 6.01
N LEU A 157 -32.94 90.41 5.21
CA LEU A 157 -32.08 91.21 4.32
C LEU A 157 -32.89 91.94 3.24
N ASP A 158 -33.82 91.27 2.57
CA ASP A 158 -34.71 91.91 1.56
C ASP A 158 -35.54 93.05 2.18
N ILE A 159 -36.06 92.88 3.41
CA ILE A 159 -36.78 93.95 4.10
C ILE A 159 -35.85 95.12 4.42
N ALA A 160 -34.64 94.85 4.92
CA ALA A 160 -33.65 95.88 5.24
C ALA A 160 -33.22 96.69 4.00
N GLU A 161 -33.01 96.01 2.87
CA GLU A 161 -32.68 96.64 1.58
C GLU A 161 -33.82 97.56 1.11
N ARG A 162 -35.07 97.10 1.19
CA ARG A 162 -36.24 97.94 0.86
C ARG A 162 -36.39 99.14 1.78
N GLN A 163 -36.12 98.99 3.08
CA GLN A 163 -36.14 100.11 4.02
C GLN A 163 -35.05 101.14 3.68
N MET A 164 -33.85 100.70 3.32
CA MET A 164 -32.79 101.61 2.88
C MET A 164 -33.19 102.37 1.61
N GLU A 165 -33.85 101.71 0.66
CA GLU A 165 -34.36 102.37 -0.55
C GLU A 165 -35.46 103.39 -0.23
N LEU A 166 -36.40 103.07 0.66
CA LEU A 166 -37.43 104.01 1.08
C LEU A 166 -36.82 105.24 1.78
N VAL A 167 -35.85 105.03 2.68
CA VAL A 167 -35.16 106.12 3.39
C VAL A 167 -34.37 107.00 2.42
N SER A 168 -33.69 106.41 1.42
CA SER A 168 -32.96 107.20 0.41
C SER A 168 -33.92 108.02 -0.46
N GLN A 169 -35.08 107.46 -0.84
CA GLN A 169 -36.12 108.18 -1.57
C GLN A 169 -36.71 109.33 -0.75
N GLU A 170 -36.98 109.12 0.54
CA GLU A 170 -37.46 110.17 1.45
C GLU A 170 -36.45 111.30 1.63
N MET A 171 -35.17 110.96 1.77
CA MET A 171 -34.06 111.90 1.82
C MET A 171 -34.00 112.76 0.54
N GLU A 172 -34.04 112.14 -0.64
CA GLU A 172 -34.03 112.86 -1.92
C GLU A 172 -35.25 113.77 -2.08
N ARG A 173 -36.43 113.29 -1.66
CA ARG A 173 -37.66 114.09 -1.65
C ARG A 173 -37.52 115.31 -0.74
N ASN A 174 -37.04 115.13 0.48
CA ASN A 174 -36.85 116.22 1.44
C ASN A 174 -35.85 117.26 0.94
N GLU A 175 -34.71 116.83 0.37
CA GLU A 175 -33.72 117.73 -0.24
C GLU A 175 -34.29 118.54 -1.41
N ARG A 176 -35.20 117.93 -2.21
CA ARG A 176 -35.88 118.62 -3.31
C ARG A 176 -36.85 119.67 -2.81
N LEU A 177 -37.63 119.36 -1.78
CA LEU A 177 -38.59 120.28 -1.17
C LEU A 177 -37.90 121.45 -0.46
N ARG A 178 -36.76 121.20 0.21
CA ARG A 178 -35.88 122.26 0.76
C ARG A 178 -35.37 123.20 -0.32
N ARG A 179 -34.89 122.67 -1.44
CA ARG A 179 -34.43 123.50 -2.58
C ARG A 179 -35.53 124.35 -3.19
N GLN A 180 -36.79 123.91 -3.10
CA GLN A 180 -37.97 124.63 -3.57
C GLN A 180 -38.55 125.60 -2.55
N GLY A 181 -38.01 125.67 -1.32
CA GLY A 181 -38.45 126.59 -0.26
C GLY A 181 -39.82 126.24 0.36
N VAL A 182 -40.28 124.99 0.18
CA VAL A 182 -41.58 124.52 0.70
C VAL A 182 -41.48 124.06 2.16
N ILE A 183 -40.28 123.69 2.59
CA ILE A 183 -39.88 123.32 3.97
C ILE A 183 -38.44 123.73 4.22
#